data_AF-A0A3B8XEE2-F1
#
_entry.id   AF-A0A3B8XEE2-F1
#
_cell.length_a   1.000
_cell.length_b   1.000
_cell.length_c   1.000
_cell.angle_alpha   90.00
_cell.angle_beta   90.00
_cell.angle_gamma   90.00
#
_symmetry.space_group_name_H-M   'P 1'
#
loop_
_entity.id
_entity.type
_entity.pdbx_description
1 polymer ?
#
loop_
_entity_poly.entity_id
_entity_poly.type
_entity_poly.pdbx_seq_one_letter_code
_entity_poly.pdbx_strand_id
1 'polypeptide(L)'
;MKIRKITAFNVGFGADEVFRKAEAFEMFWHAEGMKSEFEGEVLWNGRRYVVRPEDCYGYADKNWGKDFTSPWVWLSSNNLTSEISGKRLNDSVFDIGGGRPKVGHIALPRKLLSAFWYEGTPYEFNFSKAWTAVHTEFNCRETDTQVIWHVEQRSLSGRMVTDITCEKKDMLLVNYESPDGAKRHNRLWNGGNGRGTVQLFDLKGNLIDRVHAECVGCEYGEYSPS
;
A
#
# COMPACT_ATOMS: atom_id res chain seq x y z
N MET A 1 15.97 5.41 16.76
CA MET A 1 14.86 5.96 15.97
C MET A 1 13.61 5.92 16.83
N LYS A 2 12.87 7.03 16.97
CA LYS A 2 11.54 7.08 17.60
C LYS A 2 10.47 7.05 16.51
N ILE A 3 9.31 6.49 16.83
CA ILE A 3 8.18 6.38 15.89
C ILE A 3 6.91 6.84 16.60
N ARG A 4 6.15 7.74 15.96
CA ARG A 4 4.80 8.14 16.37
C ARG A 4 3.82 7.76 15.26
N LYS A 5 2.98 6.76 15.51
CA LYS A 5 1.94 6.31 14.58
C LYS A 5 0.74 7.25 14.67
N ILE A 6 0.35 7.87 13.56
CA ILE A 6 -0.67 8.94 13.50
C ILE A 6 -2.00 8.39 13.02
N THR A 7 -1.97 7.63 11.92
CA THR A 7 -3.16 7.08 11.27
C THR A 7 -2.94 5.58 11.06
N ALA A 8 -3.95 4.78 11.40
CA ALA A 8 -3.93 3.34 11.24
C ALA A 8 -4.95 2.89 10.19
N PHE A 9 -4.63 1.84 9.44
CA PHE A 9 -5.58 1.08 8.62
C PHE A 9 -5.85 -0.29 9.25
N ASN A 10 -7.04 -0.41 9.83
CA ASN A 10 -7.52 -1.66 10.41
C ASN A 10 -8.30 -2.45 9.37
N VAL A 11 -7.68 -3.50 8.83
CA VAL A 11 -8.30 -4.38 7.82
C VAL A 11 -9.49 -5.19 8.37
N GLY A 12 -9.79 -5.14 9.67
CA GLY A 12 -11.01 -5.68 10.29
C GLY A 12 -10.98 -7.19 10.56
N PHE A 13 -12.16 -7.82 10.65
CA PHE A 13 -12.41 -9.22 11.04
C PHE A 13 -11.53 -10.26 10.34
N GLY A 14 -11.00 -9.95 9.15
CA GLY A 14 -10.01 -10.79 8.47
C GLY A 14 -8.77 -11.08 9.30
N ALA A 15 -8.46 -10.29 10.34
CA ALA A 15 -7.36 -10.49 11.28
C ALA A 15 -7.80 -10.84 12.72
N ASP A 16 -9.09 -11.09 12.98
CA ASP A 16 -9.59 -11.46 14.30
C ASP A 16 -9.15 -12.85 14.74
N GLU A 17 -9.18 -13.12 16.06
CA GLU A 17 -8.69 -14.35 16.66
C GLU A 17 -9.31 -15.61 16.02
N VAL A 18 -10.59 -15.58 15.67
CA VAL A 18 -11.30 -16.70 15.04
C VAL A 18 -10.76 -16.99 13.63
N PHE A 19 -10.58 -15.96 12.80
CA PHE A 19 -10.06 -16.12 11.44
C PHE A 19 -8.56 -16.42 11.41
N ARG A 20 -7.80 -15.89 12.37
CA ARG A 20 -6.40 -16.26 12.60
C ARG A 20 -6.26 -17.72 13.05
N LYS A 21 -7.10 -18.18 13.98
CA LYS A 21 -7.12 -19.59 14.44
C LYS A 21 -7.57 -20.54 13.35
N ALA A 22 -8.44 -20.10 12.45
CA ALA A 22 -8.87 -20.85 11.28
C ALA A 22 -7.87 -20.79 10.11
N GLU A 23 -6.78 -20.01 10.22
CA GLU A 23 -5.81 -19.75 9.15
C GLU A 23 -6.51 -19.36 7.84
N ALA A 24 -7.58 -18.58 7.96
CA ALA A 24 -8.47 -18.32 6.84
C ALA A 24 -7.74 -17.61 5.69
N PHE A 25 -6.69 -16.82 5.98
CA PHE A 25 -5.86 -16.15 4.98
C PHE A 25 -4.41 -16.67 5.00
N GLU A 26 -3.81 -16.82 3.82
CA GLU A 26 -2.37 -17.16 3.70
C GLU A 26 -1.45 -16.02 4.15
N MET A 27 -1.92 -14.78 4.04
CA MET A 27 -1.24 -13.58 4.50
C MET A 27 -2.25 -12.63 5.14
N PHE A 28 -1.91 -12.15 6.33
CA PHE A 28 -2.59 -11.07 7.02
C PHE A 28 -1.72 -9.82 6.98
N TRP A 29 -2.38 -8.67 6.99
CA TRP A 29 -1.73 -7.38 6.94
C TRP A 29 -2.44 -6.40 7.87
N HIS A 30 -1.67 -5.59 8.60
CA HIS A 30 -2.20 -4.48 9.36
C HIS A 30 -1.22 -3.31 9.36
N ALA A 31 -1.66 -2.15 8.87
CA ALA A 31 -0.89 -0.91 8.94
C ALA A 31 -1.29 -0.10 10.19
N GLU A 32 -0.69 -0.41 11.33
CA GLU A 32 -0.92 0.34 12.58
C GLU A 32 -0.46 1.80 12.47
N GLY A 33 0.46 2.08 11.54
CA GLY A 33 0.97 3.41 11.25
C GLY A 33 1.08 3.66 9.76
N MET A 34 -0.03 3.53 9.03
CA MET A 34 -0.08 3.88 7.60
C MET A 34 0.42 5.32 7.38
N LYS A 35 0.19 6.21 8.34
CA LYS A 35 0.95 7.45 8.52
C LYS A 35 1.71 7.41 9.83
N SER A 36 3.03 7.55 9.75
CA SER A 36 3.92 7.59 10.90
C SER A 36 4.93 8.72 10.78
N GLU A 37 5.26 9.32 11.92
CA GLU A 37 6.36 10.25 12.04
C GLU A 37 7.56 9.56 12.68
N PHE A 38 8.73 9.80 12.13
CA PHE A 38 10.00 9.27 12.60
C PHE A 38 10.90 10.40 13.08
N GLU A 39 11.63 10.16 14.16
CA GLU A 39 12.61 11.10 14.70
C GLU A 39 13.90 10.36 15.07
N GLY A 40 15.04 10.81 14.56
CA GLY A 40 16.33 10.29 14.94
C GLY A 40 17.37 10.42 13.83
N GLU A 41 18.33 9.51 13.85
CA GLU A 41 19.44 9.50 12.89
C GLU A 41 19.58 8.12 12.26
N VAL A 42 19.95 8.09 10.98
CA VAL A 42 20.35 6.89 10.24
C VAL A 42 21.81 7.05 9.82
N LEU A 43 22.64 6.07 10.14
CA LEU A 43 24.01 5.99 9.63
C LEU A 43 24.04 4.96 8.49
N TRP A 44 24.30 5.43 7.27
CA TRP A 44 24.36 4.58 6.09
C TRP A 44 25.60 4.93 5.26
N ASN A 45 26.42 3.93 4.93
CA ASN A 45 27.68 4.10 4.20
C ASN A 45 28.58 5.22 4.77
N GLY A 46 28.71 5.28 6.09
CA GLY A 46 29.51 6.30 6.79
C GLY A 46 28.90 7.72 6.78
N ARG A 47 27.73 7.91 6.15
CA ARG A 47 27.02 9.18 6.12
C ARG A 47 25.87 9.18 7.11
N ARG A 48 25.78 10.27 7.89
CA ARG A 48 24.70 10.50 8.84
C ARG A 48 23.55 11.24 8.16
N TYR A 49 22.35 10.73 8.34
CA TYR A 49 21.08 11.31 7.88
C TYR A 49 20.22 11.62 9.11
N VAL A 50 19.72 12.85 9.19
CA VAL A 50 18.77 13.25 10.24
C VAL A 50 17.37 13.04 9.70
N VAL A 51 16.54 12.34 10.47
CA VAL A 51 15.12 12.11 10.17
C VAL A 51 14.30 12.94 11.15
N ARG A 52 13.42 13.80 10.63
CA ARG A 52 12.60 14.68 11.45
C ARG A 52 11.11 14.42 11.17
N PRO A 53 10.23 14.61 12.16
CA PRO A 53 8.79 14.45 11.96
C PRO A 53 8.23 15.30 10.82
N GLU A 54 8.76 16.50 10.60
CA GLU A 54 8.22 17.48 9.66
C GLU A 54 8.47 17.13 8.18
N ASP A 55 9.54 16.39 7.90
CA ASP A 55 10.01 16.04 6.55
C ASP A 55 10.14 14.54 6.31
N CYS A 56 9.69 13.70 7.24
CA CYS A 56 9.56 12.27 7.02
C CYS A 56 8.21 11.91 6.38
N TYR A 57 8.24 10.86 5.57
CA TYR A 57 7.06 10.30 4.91
C TYR A 57 6.80 8.87 5.37
N GLY A 58 6.67 8.73 6.69
CA GLY A 58 6.79 7.43 7.35
C GLY A 58 5.57 6.53 7.20
N TYR A 59 5.88 5.23 7.11
CA TYR A 59 4.95 4.12 7.04
C TYR A 59 5.39 3.01 8.00
N ALA A 60 4.46 2.35 8.68
CA ALA A 60 4.74 1.25 9.60
C ALA A 60 3.59 0.24 9.65
N ASP A 61 3.89 -1.00 9.29
CA ASP A 61 2.93 -2.07 9.18
C ASP A 61 3.47 -3.40 9.74
N LYS A 62 2.63 -4.42 9.63
CA LYS A 62 2.95 -5.79 9.98
C LYS A 62 2.26 -6.75 9.02
N ASN A 63 3.05 -7.65 8.46
CA ASN A 63 2.56 -8.81 7.71
C ASN A 63 2.90 -10.09 8.48
N TRP A 64 1.98 -11.05 8.46
CA TRP A 64 2.21 -12.38 9.02
C TRP A 64 1.37 -13.42 8.28
N GLY A 65 1.78 -14.68 8.28
CA GLY A 65 1.09 -15.73 7.54
C GLY A 65 2.01 -16.88 7.19
N LYS A 66 1.58 -17.69 6.21
CA LYS A 66 2.32 -18.87 5.72
C LYS A 66 3.01 -18.64 4.40
N ASP A 67 2.51 -17.70 3.60
CA ASP A 67 3.06 -17.40 2.28
C ASP A 67 2.78 -15.94 1.90
N PHE A 68 3.47 -15.46 0.87
CA PHE A 68 3.20 -14.16 0.28
C PHE A 68 2.03 -14.24 -0.72
N THR A 69 1.33 -13.13 -0.95
CA THR A 69 0.35 -13.09 -2.03
C THR A 69 1.04 -13.03 -3.39
N SER A 70 0.38 -13.57 -4.43
CA SER A 70 0.80 -13.41 -5.82
C SER A 70 -0.40 -13.01 -6.68
N PRO A 71 -0.49 -11.76 -7.18
CA PRO A 71 0.52 -10.70 -7.04
C PRO A 71 0.75 -10.23 -5.61
N TRP A 72 1.97 -9.75 -5.37
CA TRP A 72 2.35 -8.87 -4.28
C TRP A 72 2.28 -7.43 -4.80
N VAL A 73 1.48 -6.60 -4.14
CA VAL A 73 1.32 -5.19 -4.46
C VAL A 73 1.37 -4.40 -3.16
N TRP A 74 2.16 -3.34 -3.16
CA TRP A 74 2.19 -2.37 -2.07
C TRP A 74 2.38 -0.96 -2.61
N LEU A 75 1.52 -0.02 -2.23
CA LEU A 75 1.67 1.40 -2.52
C LEU A 75 1.28 2.21 -1.29
N SER A 76 2.18 3.05 -0.77
CA SER A 76 1.84 3.96 0.33
C SER A 76 2.59 5.28 0.24
N SER A 77 1.91 6.38 0.58
CA SER A 77 2.53 7.68 0.78
C SER A 77 1.66 8.64 1.59
N ASN A 78 2.34 9.53 2.32
CA ASN A 78 1.79 10.72 2.94
C ASN A 78 2.50 12.01 2.46
N ASN A 79 3.36 11.92 1.43
CA ASN A 79 3.88 13.09 0.71
C ASN A 79 2.90 13.47 -0.40
N LEU A 80 1.82 14.13 0.01
CA LEU A 80 0.65 14.37 -0.82
C LEU A 80 0.45 15.87 -1.02
N THR A 81 0.22 16.29 -2.26
CA THR A 81 -0.08 17.68 -2.61
C THR A 81 -1.39 17.76 -3.38
N SER A 82 -2.33 18.56 -2.89
CA SER A 82 -3.63 18.76 -3.51
C SER A 82 -3.51 19.64 -4.76
N GLU A 83 -4.12 19.25 -5.88
CA GLU A 83 -4.20 20.10 -7.07
C GLU A 83 -5.14 21.31 -6.85
N ILE A 84 -6.16 21.16 -5.99
CA ILE A 84 -7.10 22.26 -5.68
C ILE A 84 -6.41 23.41 -4.97
N SER A 85 -5.64 23.10 -3.92
CA SER A 85 -5.03 24.12 -3.07
C SER A 85 -3.58 24.45 -3.45
N GLY A 86 -2.92 23.57 -4.21
CA GLY A 86 -1.48 23.62 -4.48
C GLY A 86 -0.62 23.40 -3.22
N LYS A 87 -1.22 22.93 -2.11
CA LYS A 87 -0.54 22.76 -0.82
C LYS A 87 -0.37 21.30 -0.46
N ARG A 88 0.67 21.03 0.33
CA ARG A 88 0.87 19.73 0.99
C ARG A 88 -0.31 19.44 1.92
N LEU A 89 -0.85 18.24 1.80
CA LEU A 89 -1.90 17.69 2.64
C LEU A 89 -1.28 17.14 3.93
N ASN A 90 -1.46 17.85 5.03
CA ASN A 90 -0.80 17.52 6.30
C ASN A 90 -1.58 16.50 7.12
N ASP A 91 -2.87 16.29 6.86
CA ASP A 91 -3.69 15.27 7.50
C ASP A 91 -4.20 14.27 6.45
N SER A 92 -3.30 13.82 5.57
CA SER A 92 -3.62 12.84 4.55
C SER A 92 -2.57 11.73 4.40
N VAL A 93 -3.00 10.57 3.92
CA VAL A 93 -2.18 9.39 3.61
C VAL A 93 -3.00 8.34 2.86
N PHE A 94 -2.41 7.64 1.89
CA PHE A 94 -3.02 6.44 1.30
C PHE A 94 -2.15 5.21 1.50
N ASP A 95 -2.80 4.05 1.45
CA ASP A 95 -2.18 2.74 1.55
C ASP A 95 -2.96 1.72 0.71
N ILE A 96 -2.26 0.89 -0.04
CA ILE A 96 -2.80 -0.11 -0.97
C ILE A 96 -1.95 -1.37 -0.85
N GLY A 97 -2.56 -2.51 -0.53
CA GLY A 97 -1.84 -3.77 -0.31
C GLY A 97 -2.60 -5.00 -0.79
N GLY A 98 -1.86 -6.07 -1.13
CA GLY A 98 -2.40 -7.41 -1.36
C GLY A 98 -2.17 -7.95 -2.78
N GLY A 99 -3.18 -8.65 -3.33
CA GLY A 99 -3.18 -9.06 -4.74
C GLY A 99 -3.85 -10.40 -5.04
N ARG A 100 -3.76 -11.39 -4.15
CA ARG A 100 -4.50 -12.66 -4.26
C ARG A 100 -4.70 -13.30 -2.88
N PRO A 101 -5.55 -12.72 -2.03
CA PRO A 101 -5.89 -13.37 -0.77
C PRO A 101 -6.52 -14.74 -1.06
N LYS A 102 -6.09 -15.77 -0.33
CA LYS A 102 -6.75 -17.08 -0.32
C LYS A 102 -7.60 -17.19 0.94
N VAL A 103 -8.87 -17.57 0.79
CA VAL A 103 -9.81 -17.84 1.88
C VAL A 103 -10.10 -19.34 1.91
N GLY A 104 -9.45 -20.08 2.82
CA GLY A 104 -9.47 -21.54 2.79
C GLY A 104 -8.98 -22.08 1.44
N HIS A 105 -9.85 -22.76 0.68
CA HIS A 105 -9.52 -23.30 -0.65
C HIS A 105 -9.81 -22.34 -1.82
N ILE A 106 -10.40 -21.17 -1.55
CA ILE A 106 -10.82 -20.21 -2.60
C ILE A 106 -9.79 -19.10 -2.70
N ALA A 107 -9.12 -18.98 -3.85
CA ALA A 107 -8.31 -17.80 -4.14
C ALA A 107 -9.17 -16.69 -4.75
N LEU A 108 -9.09 -15.47 -4.22
CA LEU A 108 -9.75 -14.30 -4.80
C LEU A 108 -8.71 -13.53 -5.65
N PRO A 109 -8.66 -13.76 -6.97
CA PRO A 109 -7.64 -13.15 -7.81
C PRO A 109 -7.82 -11.63 -7.86
N ARG A 110 -6.69 -10.93 -7.83
CA ARG A 110 -6.58 -9.48 -8.07
C ARG A 110 -7.44 -8.63 -7.14
N LYS A 111 -7.52 -9.03 -5.87
CA LYS A 111 -8.17 -8.25 -4.80
C LYS A 111 -7.13 -7.52 -3.97
N LEU A 112 -7.38 -6.22 -3.75
CA LEU A 112 -6.55 -5.31 -2.96
C LEU A 112 -7.34 -4.75 -1.79
N LEU A 113 -6.64 -4.51 -0.68
CA LEU A 113 -7.11 -3.75 0.47
C LEU A 113 -6.50 -2.36 0.38
N SER A 114 -7.32 -1.33 0.50
CA SER A 114 -6.81 0.04 0.47
C SER A 114 -7.57 0.98 1.39
N ALA A 115 -6.88 2.03 1.80
CA ALA A 115 -7.45 3.15 2.52
C ALA A 115 -6.85 4.47 2.03
N PHE A 116 -7.67 5.52 2.04
CA PHE A 116 -7.21 6.90 1.87
C PHE A 116 -7.81 7.73 3.00
N TRP A 117 -6.96 8.19 3.91
CA TRP A 117 -7.31 9.24 4.85
C TRP A 117 -7.05 10.57 4.14
N TYR A 118 -8.10 11.33 3.86
CA TYR A 118 -8.02 12.59 3.12
C TYR A 118 -8.53 13.74 4.02
N GLU A 119 -7.58 14.54 4.52
CA GLU A 119 -7.78 15.68 5.43
C GLU A 119 -8.81 15.39 6.53
N GLY A 120 -8.59 14.30 7.27
CA GLY A 120 -9.46 13.87 8.37
C GLY A 120 -10.65 12.99 7.97
N THR A 121 -10.86 12.75 6.66
CA THR A 121 -11.97 11.94 6.15
C THR A 121 -11.49 10.56 5.68
N PRO A 122 -12.00 9.45 6.26
CA PRO A 122 -11.59 8.11 5.86
C PRO A 122 -12.37 7.60 4.64
N TYR A 123 -11.64 7.09 3.65
CA TYR A 123 -12.16 6.31 2.51
C TYR A 123 -11.57 4.90 2.59
N GLU A 124 -12.42 3.88 2.63
CA GLU A 124 -12.00 2.50 2.83
C GLU A 124 -12.46 1.62 1.67
N PHE A 125 -11.52 0.84 1.14
CA PHE A 125 -11.70 -0.11 0.06
C PHE A 125 -11.24 -1.49 0.53
N ASN A 126 -12.03 -2.10 1.42
CA ASN A 126 -11.68 -3.33 2.10
C ASN A 126 -12.64 -4.49 1.80
N PHE A 127 -12.25 -5.39 0.88
CA PHE A 127 -13.10 -6.53 0.50
C PHE A 127 -13.36 -7.54 1.64
N SER A 128 -12.57 -7.55 2.71
CA SER A 128 -12.79 -8.46 3.86
C SER A 128 -13.99 -8.02 4.71
N LYS A 129 -14.38 -6.76 4.62
CA LYS A 129 -15.64 -6.24 5.16
C LYS A 129 -16.70 -6.36 4.07
N ALA A 130 -17.39 -7.50 4.01
CA ALA A 130 -18.33 -7.83 2.92
C ALA A 130 -19.38 -6.73 2.66
N TRP A 131 -19.77 -5.96 3.69
CA TRP A 131 -20.72 -4.84 3.59
C TRP A 131 -20.16 -3.59 2.88
N THR A 132 -18.87 -3.51 2.58
CA THR A 132 -18.26 -2.36 1.87
C THR A 132 -18.41 -2.43 0.35
N ALA A 133 -18.86 -3.58 -0.18
CA ALA A 133 -19.16 -3.81 -1.60
C ALA A 133 -18.04 -3.36 -2.56
N VAL A 134 -16.81 -3.75 -2.26
CA VAL A 134 -15.62 -3.26 -2.98
C VAL A 134 -15.46 -3.90 -4.36
N HIS A 135 -15.33 -3.04 -5.36
CA HIS A 135 -14.83 -3.40 -6.69
C HIS A 135 -13.37 -2.96 -6.82
N THR A 136 -12.54 -3.79 -7.47
CA THR A 136 -11.12 -3.52 -7.69
C THR A 136 -10.76 -3.86 -9.13
N GLU A 137 -10.17 -2.89 -9.82
CA GLU A 137 -9.43 -3.07 -11.05
C GLU A 137 -7.97 -2.69 -10.77
N PHE A 138 -7.05 -3.53 -11.21
CA PHE A 138 -5.63 -3.34 -10.95
C PHE A 138 -4.83 -3.82 -12.16
N ASN A 139 -3.82 -3.06 -12.54
CA ASN A 139 -2.79 -3.43 -13.49
C ASN A 139 -1.43 -2.96 -12.96
N CYS A 140 -0.39 -3.77 -13.16
CA CYS A 140 0.98 -3.33 -13.02
C CYS A 140 1.75 -3.75 -14.27
N ARG A 141 2.49 -2.81 -14.85
CA ARG A 141 3.29 -3.01 -16.05
C ARG A 141 4.73 -2.68 -15.75
N GLU A 142 5.59 -3.64 -16.01
CA GLU A 142 7.03 -3.43 -16.10
C GLU A 142 7.39 -3.01 -17.53
N THR A 143 8.04 -1.85 -17.70
CA THR A 143 8.67 -1.41 -18.98
C THR A 143 10.17 -1.68 -18.93
N ASP A 144 10.96 -1.23 -19.90
CA ASP A 144 12.42 -1.40 -19.80
C ASP A 144 13.04 -0.61 -18.64
N THR A 145 12.51 0.59 -18.37
CA THR A 145 13.08 1.55 -17.41
C THR A 145 12.22 1.77 -16.17
N GLN A 146 10.95 1.40 -16.21
CA GLN A 146 9.98 1.75 -15.18
C GLN A 146 9.13 0.56 -14.73
N VAL A 147 8.53 0.70 -13.55
CA VAL A 147 7.39 -0.09 -13.10
C VAL A 147 6.23 0.88 -12.90
N ILE A 148 5.06 0.56 -13.44
CA ILE A 148 3.89 1.44 -13.51
C ILE A 148 2.69 0.69 -12.93
N TRP A 149 2.03 1.28 -11.94
CA TRP A 149 0.83 0.75 -11.30
C TRP A 149 -0.37 1.61 -11.65
N HIS A 150 -1.49 0.94 -11.96
CA HIS A 150 -2.82 1.52 -12.06
C HIS A 150 -3.76 0.73 -11.14
N VAL A 151 -4.39 1.40 -10.19
CA VAL A 151 -5.37 0.80 -9.26
C VAL A 151 -6.63 1.67 -9.26
N GLU A 152 -7.76 1.09 -9.62
CA GLU A 152 -9.07 1.69 -9.43
C GLU A 152 -9.89 0.86 -8.44
N GLN A 153 -10.35 1.49 -7.36
CA GLN A 153 -11.24 0.88 -6.40
C GLN A 153 -12.49 1.72 -6.18
N ARG A 154 -13.62 1.02 -6.03
CA ARG A 154 -14.93 1.61 -5.75
C ARG A 154 -15.54 0.90 -4.56
N SER A 155 -16.12 1.64 -3.64
CA SER A 155 -16.82 1.10 -2.47
C SER A 155 -17.97 2.04 -2.08
N LEU A 156 -18.66 1.72 -0.99
CA LEU A 156 -19.65 2.62 -0.40
C LEU A 156 -19.04 3.89 0.24
N SER A 157 -17.72 4.04 0.32
CA SER A 157 -17.08 5.30 0.74
C SER A 157 -16.77 6.25 -0.42
N GLY A 158 -16.73 5.76 -1.66
CA GLY A 158 -16.38 6.56 -2.83
C GLY A 158 -15.62 5.75 -3.88
N ARG A 159 -14.82 6.45 -4.68
CA ARG A 159 -13.95 5.85 -5.69
C ARG A 159 -12.56 6.47 -5.65
N MET A 160 -11.54 5.64 -5.74
CA MET A 160 -10.14 6.04 -5.78
C MET A 160 -9.49 5.46 -7.03
N VAL A 161 -8.77 6.30 -7.78
CA VAL A 161 -7.94 5.91 -8.93
C VAL A 161 -6.52 6.33 -8.62
N THR A 162 -5.59 5.38 -8.62
CA THR A 162 -4.19 5.57 -8.22
C THR A 162 -3.27 5.14 -9.35
N ASP A 163 -2.51 6.09 -9.87
CA ASP A 163 -1.55 5.89 -10.95
C ASP A 163 -0.16 6.27 -10.44
N ILE A 164 0.72 5.28 -10.27
CA ILE A 164 2.06 5.45 -9.68
C ILE A 164 3.11 4.89 -10.63
N THR A 165 4.27 5.53 -10.69
CA THR A 165 5.43 5.06 -11.44
C THR A 165 6.69 5.11 -10.58
N CYS A 166 7.54 4.10 -10.74
CA CYS A 166 8.91 4.08 -10.22
C CYS A 166 9.91 3.85 -11.36
N GLU A 167 11.03 4.55 -11.30
CA GLU A 167 12.19 4.28 -12.15
C GLU A 167 12.98 3.10 -11.60
N LYS A 168 13.22 2.06 -12.42
CA LYS A 168 13.93 0.85 -11.98
C LYS A 168 15.34 1.11 -11.45
N LYS A 169 16.00 2.16 -11.95
CA LYS A 169 17.32 2.58 -11.45
C LYS A 169 17.31 2.98 -9.97
N ASP A 170 16.14 3.34 -9.44
CA ASP A 170 15.93 3.75 -8.05
C ASP A 170 15.22 2.65 -7.24
N MET A 171 15.04 1.46 -7.83
CA MET A 171 14.40 0.30 -7.20
C MET A 171 15.41 -0.81 -6.92
N LEU A 172 15.04 -1.69 -6.00
CA LEU A 172 15.77 -2.90 -5.64
C LEU A 172 14.96 -4.14 -6.04
N LEU A 173 15.66 -5.17 -6.49
CA LEU A 173 15.11 -6.52 -6.55
C LEU A 173 15.39 -7.20 -5.22
N VAL A 174 14.36 -7.28 -4.37
CA VAL A 174 14.48 -7.85 -3.04
C VAL A 174 14.39 -9.37 -3.11
N ASN A 175 15.21 -10.03 -2.29
CA ASN A 175 15.21 -11.48 -2.17
C ASN A 175 14.45 -11.88 -0.90
N TYR A 176 13.17 -12.25 -1.05
CA TYR A 176 12.34 -12.75 0.04
C TYR A 176 12.08 -14.25 -0.07
N GLU A 177 12.32 -14.94 1.03
CA GLU A 177 11.93 -16.32 1.26
C GLU A 177 10.61 -16.32 2.04
N SER A 178 9.67 -17.15 1.60
CA SER A 178 8.45 -17.39 2.37
C SER A 178 8.79 -18.04 3.72
N PRO A 179 7.88 -18.03 4.72
CA PRO A 179 8.12 -18.64 6.03
C PRO A 179 8.55 -20.12 6.03
N ASP A 180 8.27 -20.84 4.94
CA ASP A 180 8.71 -22.22 4.72
C ASP A 180 10.12 -22.34 4.09
N GLY A 181 10.82 -21.22 3.90
CA GLY A 181 12.15 -21.14 3.30
C GLY A 181 12.16 -21.17 1.78
N ALA A 182 10.99 -21.28 1.12
CA ALA A 182 10.94 -21.31 -0.33
C ALA A 182 10.96 -19.89 -0.92
N LYS A 183 11.82 -19.68 -1.91
CA LYS A 183 11.84 -18.46 -2.73
C LYS A 183 10.89 -18.61 -3.91
N ARG A 184 9.75 -17.94 -3.86
CA ARG A 184 8.72 -17.97 -4.93
C ARG A 184 8.70 -16.71 -5.80
N HIS A 185 9.01 -15.55 -5.21
CA HIS A 185 9.12 -14.29 -5.93
C HIS A 185 10.55 -14.11 -6.48
N ASN A 186 10.73 -14.30 -7.79
CA ASN A 186 12.02 -14.09 -8.45
C ASN A 186 12.22 -12.66 -8.96
N ARG A 187 11.13 -11.88 -9.06
CA ARG A 187 11.13 -10.49 -9.53
C ARG A 187 10.28 -9.64 -8.59
N LEU A 188 10.80 -9.36 -7.40
CA LEU A 188 10.13 -8.52 -6.40
C LEU A 188 10.76 -7.14 -6.37
N TRP A 189 10.17 -6.21 -7.14
CA TRP A 189 10.59 -4.82 -7.17
C TRP A 189 10.16 -4.10 -5.90
N ASN A 190 11.07 -3.36 -5.29
CA ASN A 190 10.83 -2.50 -4.13
C ASN A 190 11.45 -1.12 -4.38
N GLY A 191 10.70 -0.06 -4.09
CA GLY A 191 11.17 1.32 -4.20
C GLY A 191 10.54 2.21 -3.13
N GLY A 192 11.15 3.38 -2.90
CA GLY A 192 10.62 4.40 -1.97
C GLY A 192 10.52 5.79 -2.58
N ASN A 193 10.75 5.91 -3.89
CA ASN A 193 10.79 7.19 -4.62
C ASN A 193 9.71 7.27 -5.70
N GLY A 194 8.67 6.45 -5.61
CA GLY A 194 7.58 6.45 -6.57
C GLY A 194 6.85 7.79 -6.60
N ARG A 195 6.27 8.10 -7.77
CA ARG A 195 5.53 9.34 -7.99
C ARG A 195 4.31 9.09 -8.86
N GLY A 196 3.29 9.92 -8.70
CA GLY A 196 2.11 9.85 -9.55
C GLY A 196 0.93 10.60 -8.96
N THR A 197 -0.28 10.09 -9.18
CA THR A 197 -1.50 10.73 -8.70
C THR A 197 -2.50 9.77 -8.07
N VAL A 198 -3.22 10.28 -7.07
CA VAL A 198 -4.41 9.67 -6.48
C VAL A 198 -5.59 10.59 -6.76
N GLN A 199 -6.54 10.14 -7.57
CA GLN A 199 -7.80 10.81 -7.80
C GLN A 199 -8.86 10.23 -6.89
N LEU A 200 -9.54 11.09 -6.13
CA LEU A 200 -10.60 10.71 -5.20
C LEU A 200 -11.93 11.26 -5.69
N PHE A 201 -12.96 10.43 -5.70
CA PHE A 201 -14.30 10.78 -6.16
C PHE A 201 -15.35 10.43 -5.10
N ASP A 202 -16.40 11.24 -5.03
CA ASP A 202 -17.57 10.95 -4.21
C ASP A 202 -18.43 9.83 -4.81
N LEU A 203 -19.49 9.43 -4.11
CA LEU A 203 -20.43 8.39 -4.55
C LEU A 203 -21.27 8.79 -5.78
N LYS A 204 -21.37 10.08 -6.08
CA LYS A 204 -22.06 10.60 -7.26
C LYS A 204 -21.14 10.65 -8.48
N GLY A 205 -19.85 10.35 -8.30
CA GLY A 205 -18.83 10.40 -9.34
C GLY A 205 -18.16 11.76 -9.53
N ASN A 206 -18.42 12.74 -8.65
CA ASN A 206 -17.74 14.03 -8.70
C ASN A 206 -16.31 13.87 -8.17
N LEU A 207 -15.35 14.49 -8.86
CA LEU A 207 -13.96 14.55 -8.40
C LEU A 207 -13.89 15.41 -7.13
N ILE A 208 -13.40 14.83 -6.04
CA ILE A 208 -13.13 15.51 -4.77
C ILE A 208 -11.78 16.23 -4.85
N ASP A 209 -10.74 15.51 -5.28
CA ASP A 209 -9.40 16.07 -5.52
C ASP A 209 -8.60 15.13 -6.43
N ARG A 210 -7.60 15.69 -7.11
CA ARG A 210 -6.51 14.94 -7.72
C ARG A 210 -5.24 15.32 -6.97
N VAL A 211 -4.66 14.34 -6.30
CA VAL A 211 -3.57 14.53 -5.36
C VAL A 211 -2.28 14.02 -6.00
N HIS A 212 -1.27 14.87 -6.08
CA HIS A 212 0.08 14.44 -6.43
C HIS A 212 0.70 13.68 -5.28
N ALA A 213 1.17 12.47 -5.56
CA ALA A 213 1.87 11.63 -4.59
C ALA A 213 3.35 11.53 -4.97
N GLU A 214 4.21 11.74 -4.00
CA GLU A 214 5.67 11.58 -4.12
C GLU A 214 6.18 10.65 -3.01
N CYS A 215 7.46 10.27 -3.06
CA CYS A 215 8.09 9.38 -2.07
C CYS A 215 7.25 8.12 -1.79
N VAL A 216 6.60 7.59 -2.82
CA VAL A 216 5.69 6.46 -2.68
C VAL A 216 6.53 5.21 -2.47
N GLY A 217 6.25 4.50 -1.38
CA GLY A 217 6.70 3.13 -1.18
C GLY A 217 6.00 2.26 -2.21
N CYS A 218 6.74 1.60 -3.08
CA CYS A 218 6.21 0.83 -4.19
C CYS A 218 6.80 -0.57 -4.22
N GLU A 219 5.93 -1.58 -4.14
CA GLU A 219 6.34 -2.97 -4.24
C GLU A 219 5.48 -3.72 -5.26
N TYR A 220 6.14 -4.55 -6.07
CA TYR A 220 5.47 -5.44 -7.00
C TYR A 220 6.24 -6.72 -7.24
N GLY A 221 5.55 -7.85 -7.17
CA GLY A 221 6.08 -9.14 -7.58
C GLY A 221 4.97 -10.14 -7.89
N GLU A 222 5.22 -11.01 -8.86
CA GLU A 222 4.36 -12.17 -9.14
C GLU A 222 5.23 -13.42 -9.14
N TYR A 223 4.64 -14.55 -8.73
CA TYR A 223 5.28 -15.84 -8.88
C TYR A 223 5.59 -16.09 -10.35
N SER A 224 6.76 -16.64 -10.62
CA SER A 224 7.09 -17.10 -11.96
C SER A 224 6.01 -18.10 -12.41
N PRO A 225 5.51 -18.00 -13.66
CA PRO A 225 4.68 -19.05 -14.21
C PRO A 225 5.41 -20.39 -14.07
N SER A 226 4.74 -21.37 -13.48
CA SER A 226 5.21 -22.76 -13.41
C SER A 226 5.28 -23.38 -14.80
#